data_AF-A0A7X8GC62-F1
#
_entry.id   AF-A0A7X8GC62-F1
#
_cell.length_a   1.000
_cell.length_b   1.000
_cell.length_c   1.000
_cell.angle_alpha   90.00
_cell.angle_beta   90.00
_cell.angle_gamma   90.00
#
_symmetry.space_group_name_H-M   'P 1'
#
loop_
_entity.id
_entity.type
_entity.pdbx_description
1 polymer ?
#
loop_
_entity_poly.entity_id
_entity_poly.type
_entity_poly.pdbx_seq_one_letter_code
_entity_poly.pdbx_strand_id
1 'polypeptide(L)'
;MWNSIKYKEWLKLRWIALGLLVVGMLLEIGFYSTVRHSMILGNANQYWHNIVFRDAVFYRIFKFFPLIAGLITGLAQYLPEIRDKRIKLTLHLPAKEEKLILWMVLCGTAILIAVYVLLIALFALIGSYFFPIQIISQSVCTMLPWFLAGLAAYNLTACITMEPLWLQRIIYAALAAAMVNLFFITNKFCAYRTILPWIILFTTMTSISVLYSIYRFRKGEM
;
A
#
# COMPACT_ATOMS: atom_id res chain seq x y z
N MET A 1 -26.64 -2.33 10.81
CA MET A 1 -25.81 -3.30 10.07
C MET A 1 -24.49 -2.71 9.59
N TRP A 2 -24.50 -1.67 8.75
CA TRP A 2 -23.26 -1.10 8.18
C TRP A 2 -22.26 -0.53 9.20
N ASN A 3 -22.73 0.14 10.26
CA ASN A 3 -21.85 0.64 11.32
C ASN A 3 -21.14 -0.48 12.09
N SER A 4 -21.83 -1.61 12.29
CA SER A 4 -21.27 -2.79 12.95
C SER A 4 -20.17 -3.44 12.10
N ILE A 5 -20.34 -3.48 10.77
CA ILE A 5 -19.31 -3.98 9.84
C ILE A 5 -18.08 -3.07 9.87
N LYS A 6 -18.28 -1.74 9.77
CA LYS A 6 -17.17 -0.77 9.85
C LYS A 6 -16.39 -0.90 11.16
N TYR A 7 -17.10 -1.03 12.28
CA TYR A 7 -16.49 -1.19 13.59
C TYR A 7 -15.69 -2.50 13.70
N LYS A 8 -16.25 -3.61 13.19
CA LYS A 8 -15.55 -4.90 13.10
C LYS A 8 -14.24 -4.79 12.31
N GLU A 9 -14.28 -4.19 11.12
CA GLU A 9 -13.09 -4.05 10.27
C GLU A 9 -12.05 -3.11 10.90
N TRP A 10 -12.48 -2.02 11.54
CA TRP A 10 -11.60 -1.13 12.30
C TRP A 10 -10.88 -1.86 13.44
N LEU A 11 -11.60 -2.68 14.21
CA LEU A 11 -11.01 -3.39 15.36
C LEU A 11 -9.87 -4.34 14.92
N LYS A 12 -9.97 -4.94 13.73
CA LYS A 12 -8.93 -5.79 13.15
C LYS A 12 -7.70 -4.99 12.75
N LEU A 13 -7.92 -3.86 12.07
CA LEU A 13 -6.87 -3.12 11.39
C LEU A 13 -6.22 -2.02 12.23
N ARG A 14 -6.84 -1.57 13.32
CA ARG A 14 -6.34 -0.43 14.12
C ARG A 14 -4.89 -0.57 14.59
N TRP A 15 -4.51 -1.74 15.10
CA TRP A 15 -3.16 -1.97 15.62
C TRP A 15 -2.13 -2.09 14.50
N ILE A 16 -2.56 -2.59 13.34
CA ILE A 16 -1.72 -2.66 12.14
C ILE A 16 -1.52 -1.26 11.58
N ALA A 17 -2.59 -0.46 11.47
CA ALA A 17 -2.49 0.93 11.04
C ALA A 17 -1.58 1.74 11.96
N LEU A 18 -1.70 1.58 13.29
CA LEU A 18 -0.80 2.21 14.27
C LEU A 18 0.64 1.72 14.12
N GLY A 19 0.86 0.41 13.99
CA GLY A 19 2.20 -0.16 13.80
C GLY A 19 2.85 0.33 12.52
N LEU A 20 2.11 0.40 11.41
CA LEU A 20 2.57 0.94 10.15
C LEU A 20 2.91 2.43 10.25
N LEU A 21 2.08 3.22 10.93
CA LEU A 21 2.39 4.63 11.20
C LEU A 21 3.70 4.77 11.97
N VAL A 22 3.86 4.04 13.07
CA VAL A 22 5.08 4.10 13.89
C VAL A 22 6.32 3.67 13.10
N VAL A 23 6.26 2.55 12.39
CA VAL A 23 7.40 2.07 11.58
C VAL A 23 7.71 3.06 10.45
N GLY A 24 6.69 3.59 9.77
CA GLY A 24 6.86 4.63 8.75
C GLY A 24 7.54 5.87 9.29
N MET A 25 7.09 6.39 10.43
CA MET A 25 7.70 7.53 11.12
C MET A 25 9.17 7.28 11.49
N LEU A 26 9.49 6.08 12.00
CA LEU A 26 10.87 5.71 12.34
C LEU A 26 11.77 5.67 11.10
N LEU A 27 11.27 5.17 9.97
CA LEU A 27 12.01 5.20 8.71
C LEU A 27 12.28 6.64 8.27
N GLU A 28 11.28 7.53 8.36
CA GLU A 28 11.42 8.95 8.05
C GLU A 28 12.46 9.64 8.93
N ILE A 29 12.38 9.44 10.24
CA ILE A 29 13.38 9.94 11.19
C ILE A 29 14.78 9.41 10.80
N GLY A 30 14.90 8.14 10.43
CA GLY A 30 16.16 7.52 10.05
C GLY A 30 16.84 8.18 8.85
N PHE A 31 16.13 8.35 7.74
CA PHE A 31 16.76 8.98 6.57
C PHE A 31 16.91 10.49 6.71
N TYR A 32 16.03 11.20 7.43
CA TYR A 32 16.25 12.64 7.71
C TYR A 32 17.40 12.88 8.69
N SER A 33 17.62 12.00 9.66
CA SER A 33 18.83 12.02 10.50
C SER A 33 20.09 11.85 9.64
N THR A 34 20.04 10.94 8.66
CA THR A 34 21.15 10.72 7.70
C THR A 34 21.38 11.96 6.82
N VAL A 35 20.31 12.62 6.37
CA VAL A 35 20.39 13.91 5.63
C VAL A 35 21.08 14.95 6.50
N ARG A 36 20.61 15.14 7.74
CA ARG A 36 21.19 16.12 8.69
C ARG A 36 22.66 15.84 8.95
N HIS A 37 23.02 14.59 9.20
CA HIS A 37 24.40 14.16 9.40
C HIS A 37 25.27 14.50 8.18
N SER A 38 24.81 14.15 6.98
CA SER A 38 25.54 14.40 5.73
C SER A 38 25.71 15.89 5.42
N MET A 39 24.77 16.72 5.84
CA MET A 39 24.78 18.18 5.63
C MET A 39 25.66 18.92 6.65
N ILE A 40 25.67 18.50 7.91
CA ILE A 40 26.40 19.19 8.99
C ILE A 40 27.83 18.66 9.12
N LEU A 41 28.01 17.34 9.09
CA LEU A 41 29.29 16.68 9.36
C LEU A 41 30.01 16.25 8.08
N GLY A 42 29.26 16.14 6.96
CA GLY A 42 29.80 15.83 5.65
C GLY A 42 30.04 17.08 4.78
N ASN A 43 30.20 16.85 3.48
CA ASN A 43 30.31 17.92 2.49
C ASN A 43 28.93 18.24 1.91
N ALA A 44 28.31 19.32 2.41
CA ALA A 44 27.00 19.78 1.96
C ALA A 44 26.93 20.03 0.45
N ASN A 45 27.98 20.59 -0.16
CA ASN A 45 28.01 20.84 -1.60
C ASN A 45 27.96 19.54 -2.40
N GLN A 46 28.70 18.53 -1.97
CA GLN A 46 28.68 17.21 -2.61
C GLN A 46 27.30 16.55 -2.46
N TYR A 47 26.68 16.68 -1.29
CA TYR A 47 25.35 16.13 -1.03
C TYR A 47 24.27 16.78 -1.91
N TRP A 48 24.28 18.11 -2.01
CA TRP A 48 23.43 18.88 -2.92
C TRP A 48 23.66 18.52 -4.38
N HIS A 49 24.92 18.41 -4.80
CA HIS A 49 25.26 18.02 -6.15
C HIS A 49 24.68 16.64 -6.51
N ASN A 50 24.74 15.68 -5.57
CA ASN A 50 24.18 14.35 -5.79
C ASN A 50 22.65 14.36 -5.92
N ILE A 51 21.95 15.17 -5.12
CA ILE A 51 20.49 15.29 -5.21
C ILE A 51 20.08 15.93 -6.54
N VAL A 52 20.70 17.05 -6.90
CA VAL A 52 20.28 17.87 -8.05
C VAL A 52 20.74 17.28 -9.38
N PHE A 53 21.98 16.79 -9.47
CA PHE A 53 22.59 16.38 -10.74
C PHE A 53 22.71 14.87 -10.93
N ARG A 54 22.59 14.08 -9.85
CA ARG A 54 22.70 12.61 -9.92
C ARG A 54 21.42 11.86 -9.55
N ASP A 55 20.30 12.57 -9.43
CA ASP A 55 19.01 12.00 -9.05
C ASP A 55 19.09 11.12 -7.79
N ALA A 56 19.89 11.51 -6.81
CA ALA A 56 20.08 10.71 -5.59
C ALA A 56 18.81 10.68 -4.73
N VAL A 57 18.20 9.50 -4.62
CA VAL A 57 17.00 9.26 -3.81
C VAL A 57 17.36 8.95 -2.37
N PHE A 58 17.46 9.97 -1.51
CA PHE A 58 17.88 9.82 -0.10
C PHE A 58 16.90 9.00 0.74
N TYR A 59 15.64 8.89 0.32
CA TYR A 59 14.57 8.12 0.99
C TYR A 59 14.39 6.71 0.40
N ARG A 60 15.40 6.16 -0.28
CA ARG A 60 15.32 4.85 -0.97
C ARG A 60 14.90 3.70 -0.05
N ILE A 61 15.26 3.74 1.23
CA ILE A 61 14.86 2.70 2.21
C ILE A 61 13.35 2.59 2.36
N PHE A 62 12.63 3.69 2.10
CA PHE A 62 11.17 3.76 2.17
C PHE A 62 10.48 3.11 0.95
N LYS A 63 11.23 2.76 -0.11
CA LYS A 63 10.67 2.27 -1.40
C LYS A 63 9.72 1.08 -1.24
N PHE A 64 10.11 0.08 -0.45
CA PHE A 64 9.33 -1.16 -0.29
C PHE A 64 8.37 -1.13 0.90
N PHE A 65 8.41 -0.08 1.72
CA PHE A 65 7.57 0.02 2.90
C PHE A 65 6.07 -0.01 2.56
N PRO A 66 5.55 0.76 1.59
CA PRO A 66 4.13 0.70 1.24
C PRO A 66 3.69 -0.66 0.70
N LEU A 67 4.58 -1.36 -0.02
CA LEU A 67 4.30 -2.72 -0.50
C LEU A 67 4.05 -3.67 0.67
N ILE A 68 4.98 -3.67 1.64
CA ILE A 68 4.88 -4.51 2.85
C ILE A 68 3.64 -4.14 3.66
N ALA A 69 3.35 -2.84 3.79
CA ALA A 69 2.16 -2.33 4.47
C ALA A 69 0.86 -2.87 3.86
N GLY A 70 0.76 -2.86 2.52
CA GLY A 70 -0.36 -3.43 1.79
C GLY A 70 -0.54 -4.93 2.03
N LEU A 71 0.54 -5.70 1.93
CA LEU A 71 0.55 -7.15 2.16
C LEU A 71 0.09 -7.50 3.58
N ILE A 72 0.70 -6.89 4.60
CA ILE A 72 0.37 -7.15 6.01
C ILE A 72 -1.10 -6.82 6.30
N THR A 73 -1.57 -5.68 5.79
CA THR A 73 -2.96 -5.26 5.98
C THR A 73 -3.94 -6.23 5.32
N GLY A 74 -3.65 -6.67 4.10
CA GLY A 74 -4.49 -7.65 3.39
C GLY A 74 -4.52 -8.99 4.13
N LEU A 75 -3.35 -9.51 4.52
CA LEU A 75 -3.25 -10.77 5.26
C LEU A 75 -4.03 -10.70 6.58
N ALA A 76 -3.87 -9.63 7.35
CA ALA A 76 -4.55 -9.49 8.62
C ALA A 76 -6.07 -9.31 8.50
N GLN A 77 -6.54 -8.67 7.44
CA GLN A 77 -7.97 -8.51 7.23
C GLN A 77 -8.64 -9.82 6.82
N TYR A 78 -8.03 -10.57 5.90
CA TYR A 78 -8.67 -11.69 5.21
C TYR A 78 -8.26 -13.09 5.71
N LEU A 79 -7.03 -13.30 6.23
CA LEU A 79 -6.64 -14.62 6.75
C LEU A 79 -7.54 -15.11 7.90
N PRO A 80 -7.87 -14.30 8.93
CA PRO A 80 -8.74 -14.75 10.00
C PRO A 80 -10.16 -15.07 9.51
N GLU A 81 -10.63 -14.39 8.46
CA GLU A 81 -11.96 -14.63 7.90
C GLU A 81 -12.10 -16.02 7.28
N ILE A 82 -11.02 -16.48 6.64
CA ILE A 82 -10.97 -17.74 5.92
C ILE A 82 -10.66 -18.89 6.87
N ARG A 83 -9.66 -18.71 7.74
CA ARG A 83 -9.24 -19.72 8.73
C ARG A 83 -10.38 -20.10 9.67
N ASP A 84 -11.12 -19.10 10.17
CA ASP A 84 -12.22 -19.32 11.12
C ASP A 84 -13.56 -19.59 10.43
N LYS A 85 -13.58 -19.73 9.09
CA LYS A 85 -14.80 -19.88 8.26
C LYS A 85 -15.83 -18.76 8.48
N ARG A 86 -15.42 -17.61 9.04
CA ARG A 86 -16.28 -16.45 9.27
C ARG A 86 -16.80 -15.88 7.97
N ILE A 87 -16.07 -16.04 6.85
CA ILE A 87 -16.53 -15.60 5.54
C ILE A 87 -17.86 -16.27 5.15
N LYS A 88 -18.07 -17.55 5.50
CA LYS A 88 -19.34 -18.24 5.27
C LYS A 88 -20.47 -17.56 6.04
N LEU A 89 -20.29 -17.30 7.34
CA LEU A 89 -21.27 -16.59 8.17
C LEU A 89 -21.58 -15.19 7.63
N THR A 90 -20.55 -14.47 7.17
CA THR A 90 -20.68 -13.15 6.57
C THR A 90 -21.52 -13.16 5.29
N LEU A 91 -21.38 -14.20 4.46
CA LEU A 91 -22.15 -14.37 3.22
C LEU A 91 -23.63 -14.71 3.46
N HIS A 92 -23.98 -15.28 4.63
CA HIS A 92 -25.37 -15.60 4.98
C HIS A 92 -26.16 -14.40 5.55
N LEU A 93 -25.53 -13.24 5.72
CA LEU A 93 -26.24 -12.03 6.18
C LEU A 93 -27.31 -11.63 5.14
N PRO A 94 -28.43 -11.00 5.56
CA PRO A 94 -29.49 -10.52 4.67
C PRO A 94 -29.05 -9.26 3.89
N ALA A 95 -27.95 -9.38 3.15
CA ALA A 95 -27.31 -8.36 2.34
C ALA A 95 -26.73 -9.01 1.10
N LYS A 96 -26.63 -8.25 -0.02
CA LYS A 96 -25.91 -8.75 -1.20
C LYS A 96 -24.44 -8.98 -0.84
N GLU A 97 -23.98 -10.23 -0.96
CA GLU A 97 -22.61 -10.67 -0.67
C GLU A 97 -21.55 -9.78 -1.33
N GLU A 98 -21.74 -9.47 -2.62
CA GLU A 98 -20.86 -8.59 -3.40
C GLU A 98 -20.71 -7.21 -2.77
N LYS A 99 -21.81 -6.63 -2.27
CA LYS A 99 -21.77 -5.32 -1.61
C LYS A 99 -20.98 -5.42 -0.31
N LEU A 100 -21.18 -6.48 0.47
CA LEU A 100 -20.51 -6.62 1.75
C LEU A 100 -18.99 -6.69 1.57
N ILE A 101 -18.51 -7.47 0.59
CA ILE A 101 -17.07 -7.61 0.40
C ILE A 101 -16.46 -6.36 -0.23
N LEU A 102 -17.16 -5.67 -1.14
CA LEU A 102 -16.73 -4.35 -1.59
C LEU A 102 -16.60 -3.35 -0.43
N TRP A 103 -17.51 -3.41 0.56
CA TRP A 103 -17.39 -2.59 1.77
C TRP A 103 -16.18 -2.95 2.63
N MET A 104 -15.84 -4.25 2.74
CA MET A 104 -14.62 -4.69 3.43
C MET A 104 -13.36 -4.19 2.73
N VAL A 105 -13.30 -4.35 1.40
CA VAL A 105 -12.22 -3.83 0.55
C VAL A 105 -12.08 -2.33 0.78
N LEU A 106 -13.19 -1.58 0.70
CA LEU A 106 -13.23 -0.13 0.87
C LEU A 106 -12.78 0.32 2.27
N CYS A 107 -13.13 -0.41 3.33
CA CYS A 107 -12.66 -0.10 4.68
C CYS A 107 -11.14 -0.26 4.79
N GLY A 108 -10.57 -1.36 4.29
CA GLY A 108 -9.12 -1.59 4.33
C GLY A 108 -8.35 -0.61 3.44
N THR A 109 -8.84 -0.30 2.24
CA THR A 109 -8.22 0.73 1.37
C THR A 109 -8.27 2.11 2.02
N ALA A 110 -9.39 2.51 2.63
CA ALA A 110 -9.52 3.79 3.30
C ALA A 110 -8.53 3.94 4.47
N ILE A 111 -8.34 2.89 5.27
CA ILE A 111 -7.38 2.88 6.37
C ILE A 111 -5.94 2.99 5.83
N LEU A 112 -5.58 2.24 4.79
CA LEU A 112 -4.26 2.35 4.17
C LEU A 112 -4.00 3.72 3.56
N ILE A 113 -4.98 4.29 2.86
CA ILE A 113 -4.88 5.64 2.31
C ILE A 113 -4.66 6.65 3.44
N ALA A 114 -5.41 6.56 4.55
CA ALA A 114 -5.20 7.44 5.69
C ALA A 114 -3.77 7.34 6.26
N VAL A 115 -3.24 6.13 6.43
CA VAL A 115 -1.85 5.91 6.86
C VAL A 115 -0.86 6.54 5.88
N TYR A 116 -1.03 6.29 4.58
CA TYR A 116 -0.12 6.81 3.55
C TYR A 116 -0.17 8.33 3.43
N VAL A 117 -1.36 8.93 3.50
CA VAL A 117 -1.52 10.39 3.48
C VAL A 117 -0.80 11.03 4.67
N LEU A 118 -0.93 10.45 5.88
CA LEU A 118 -0.23 10.94 7.06
C LEU A 118 1.29 10.85 6.91
N LEU A 119 1.82 9.75 6.37
CA LEU A 119 3.26 9.59 6.12
C LEU A 119 3.75 10.55 5.03
N ILE A 120 3.03 10.71 3.92
CA ILE A 120 3.39 11.70 2.88
C ILE A 120 3.38 13.13 3.45
N ALA A 121 2.39 13.45 4.29
CA ALA A 121 2.30 14.76 4.93
C ALA A 121 3.49 14.98 5.88
N LEU A 122 3.82 13.99 6.71
CA LEU A 122 4.98 14.05 7.62
C LEU A 122 6.29 14.20 6.84
N PHE A 123 6.47 13.41 5.78
CA PHE A 123 7.59 13.51 4.86
C PHE A 123 7.72 14.93 4.30
N ALA A 124 6.64 15.50 3.78
CA ALA A 124 6.67 16.84 3.21
C ALA A 124 6.98 17.92 4.26
N LEU A 125 6.41 17.79 5.46
CA LEU A 125 6.63 18.73 6.56
C LEU A 125 8.08 18.71 7.05
N ILE A 126 8.63 17.53 7.37
CA ILE A 126 10.02 17.41 7.81
C ILE A 126 10.97 17.79 6.66
N GLY A 127 10.65 17.37 5.44
CA GLY A 127 11.41 17.70 4.24
C GLY A 127 11.53 19.20 4.00
N SER A 128 10.49 19.98 4.31
CA SER A 128 10.47 21.45 4.13
C SER A 128 11.52 22.18 4.96
N TYR A 129 12.00 21.57 6.03
CA TYR A 129 13.10 22.10 6.83
C TYR A 129 14.47 21.95 6.15
N PHE A 130 14.66 20.90 5.34
CA PHE A 130 15.95 20.57 4.73
C PHE A 130 16.07 21.00 3.27
N PHE A 131 14.96 20.99 2.53
CA PHE A 131 14.95 21.14 1.09
C PHE A 131 13.87 22.12 0.61
N PRO A 132 14.07 22.76 -0.55
CA PRO A 132 13.07 23.59 -1.19
C PRO A 132 11.91 22.74 -1.73
N ILE A 133 10.77 23.39 -1.93
CA ILE A 133 9.51 22.76 -2.32
C ILE A 133 9.59 21.97 -3.65
N GLN A 134 10.47 22.38 -4.57
CA GLN A 134 10.67 21.70 -5.85
C GLN A 134 11.20 20.27 -5.65
N ILE A 135 12.17 20.08 -4.74
CA ILE A 135 12.74 18.77 -4.45
C ILE A 135 11.72 17.89 -3.73
N ILE A 136 10.97 18.47 -2.79
CA ILE A 136 9.96 17.74 -2.01
C ILE A 136 8.82 17.28 -2.91
N SER A 137 8.29 18.15 -3.77
CA SER A 137 7.20 17.81 -4.70
C SER A 137 7.63 16.74 -5.72
N GLN A 138 8.87 16.81 -6.22
CA GLN A 138 9.43 15.74 -7.06
C GLN A 138 9.64 14.44 -6.29
N SER A 139 10.02 14.52 -5.02
CA SER A 139 10.20 13.36 -4.14
C SER A 139 8.86 12.65 -3.90
N VAL A 140 7.81 13.40 -3.55
CA VAL A 140 6.45 12.88 -3.40
C VAL A 140 5.97 12.25 -4.71
N CYS A 141 6.15 12.94 -5.85
CA CYS A 141 5.83 12.38 -7.17
C CYS A 141 6.51 11.03 -7.43
N THR A 142 7.75 10.86 -6.97
CA THR A 142 8.52 9.62 -7.11
C THR A 142 8.00 8.51 -6.21
N MET A 143 7.46 8.86 -5.03
CA MET A 143 6.91 7.89 -4.08
C MET A 143 5.50 7.43 -4.44
N LEU A 144 4.71 8.21 -5.17
CA LEU A 144 3.30 7.89 -5.48
C LEU A 144 3.12 6.47 -6.06
N PRO A 145 3.93 5.99 -7.04
CA PRO A 145 3.84 4.62 -7.52
C PRO A 145 4.07 3.58 -6.43
N TRP A 146 4.94 3.85 -5.45
CA TRP A 146 5.21 2.90 -4.36
C TRP A 146 4.00 2.75 -3.45
N PHE A 147 3.32 3.85 -3.11
CA PHE A 147 2.07 3.82 -2.35
C PHE A 147 0.93 3.12 -3.11
N LEU A 148 0.82 3.37 -4.42
CA LEU A 148 -0.13 2.66 -5.27
C LEU A 148 0.19 1.16 -5.36
N ALA A 149 1.47 0.77 -5.37
CA ALA A 149 1.87 -0.63 -5.29
C ALA A 149 1.41 -1.28 -3.99
N GLY A 150 1.46 -0.55 -2.86
CA GLY A 150 0.91 -0.99 -1.59
C GLY A 150 -0.60 -1.23 -1.64
N LEU A 151 -1.36 -0.32 -2.25
CA LEU A 151 -2.81 -0.50 -2.43
C LEU A 151 -3.13 -1.68 -3.36
N ALA A 152 -2.39 -1.83 -4.45
CA ALA A 152 -2.53 -2.96 -5.36
C ALA A 152 -2.21 -4.29 -4.65
N ALA A 153 -1.13 -4.34 -3.86
CA ALA A 153 -0.75 -5.51 -3.10
C ALA A 153 -1.79 -5.89 -2.04
N TYR A 154 -2.42 -4.93 -1.37
CA TYR A 154 -3.55 -5.18 -0.48
C TYR A 154 -4.71 -5.86 -1.22
N ASN A 155 -5.13 -5.34 -2.38
CA ASN A 155 -6.23 -5.91 -3.17
C ASN A 155 -5.88 -7.31 -3.71
N LEU A 156 -4.66 -7.49 -4.21
CA LEU A 156 -4.18 -8.78 -4.72
C LEU A 156 -4.07 -9.82 -3.60
N THR A 157 -3.65 -9.41 -2.40
CA THR A 157 -3.62 -10.27 -1.22
C THR A 157 -5.04 -10.71 -0.83
N ALA A 158 -6.02 -9.80 -0.90
CA ALA A 158 -7.42 -10.15 -0.69
C ALA A 158 -7.87 -11.24 -1.68
N CYS A 159 -7.57 -11.06 -2.97
CA CYS A 159 -7.90 -12.03 -4.02
C CYS A 159 -7.22 -13.40 -3.78
N ILE A 160 -5.91 -13.42 -3.53
CA ILE A 160 -5.13 -14.66 -3.31
C ILE A 160 -5.62 -15.39 -2.06
N THR A 161 -5.86 -14.67 -0.97
CA THR A 161 -6.27 -15.31 0.28
C THR A 161 -7.64 -15.94 0.13
N MET A 162 -8.61 -15.23 -0.47
CA MET A 162 -9.98 -15.71 -0.68
C MET A 162 -10.09 -16.91 -1.60
N GLU A 163 -9.14 -17.11 -2.51
CA GLU A 163 -9.20 -18.21 -3.46
C GLU A 163 -9.18 -19.56 -2.74
N PRO A 164 -10.10 -20.51 -3.00
CA PRO A 164 -10.13 -21.79 -2.30
C PRO A 164 -9.04 -22.75 -2.80
N LEU A 165 -8.73 -22.71 -4.10
CA LEU A 165 -7.85 -23.64 -4.79
C LEU A 165 -6.37 -23.27 -4.63
N TRP A 166 -5.58 -24.16 -4.01
CA TRP A 166 -4.15 -23.94 -3.77
C TRP A 166 -3.33 -23.68 -5.04
N LEU A 167 -3.61 -24.40 -6.13
CA LEU A 167 -2.91 -24.19 -7.39
C LEU A 167 -3.18 -22.79 -7.96
N GLN A 168 -4.43 -22.31 -7.85
CA GLN A 168 -4.80 -20.99 -8.34
C GLN A 168 -4.23 -19.88 -7.46
N ARG A 169 -4.10 -20.10 -6.14
CA ARG A 169 -3.36 -19.19 -5.25
C ARG A 169 -1.93 -18.97 -5.71
N ILE A 170 -1.24 -20.04 -6.11
CA ILE A 170 0.14 -19.96 -6.61
C ILE A 170 0.20 -19.17 -7.92
N ILE A 171 -0.71 -19.46 -8.86
CA ILE A 171 -0.80 -18.74 -10.14
C ILE A 171 -1.10 -17.25 -9.90
N TYR A 172 -2.06 -16.94 -9.03
CA TYR A 172 -2.41 -15.57 -8.68
C TYR A 172 -1.28 -14.85 -7.94
N ALA A 173 -0.52 -15.54 -7.09
CA ALA A 173 0.66 -14.97 -6.44
C ALA A 173 1.76 -14.63 -7.46
N ALA A 174 2.00 -15.51 -8.44
CA ALA A 174 2.97 -15.25 -9.52
C ALA A 174 2.54 -14.06 -10.38
N LEU A 175 1.26 -13.99 -10.78
CA LEU A 175 0.70 -12.86 -11.52
C LEU A 175 0.75 -11.56 -10.71
N ALA A 176 0.40 -11.62 -9.43
CA ALA A 176 0.46 -10.48 -8.53
C ALA A 176 1.89 -9.94 -8.39
N ALA A 177 2.89 -10.82 -8.26
CA ALA A 177 4.29 -10.43 -8.21
C ALA A 177 4.74 -9.72 -9.50
N ALA A 178 4.34 -10.24 -10.67
CA ALA A 178 4.60 -9.61 -11.96
C ALA A 178 3.94 -8.22 -12.07
N MET A 179 2.67 -8.11 -11.65
CA MET A 179 1.93 -6.84 -11.66
C MET A 179 2.55 -5.80 -10.72
N VAL A 180 2.93 -6.20 -9.52
CA VAL A 180 3.57 -5.31 -8.53
C VAL A 180 4.94 -4.81 -9.03
N ASN A 181 5.67 -5.61 -9.80
CA ASN A 181 6.98 -5.21 -10.36
C ASN A 181 6.88 -3.93 -11.21
N LEU A 182 5.77 -3.73 -11.93
CA LEU A 182 5.53 -2.57 -12.80
C LEU A 182 5.68 -1.22 -12.07
N PHE A 183 5.34 -1.19 -10.77
CA PHE A 183 5.42 0.01 -9.94
C PHE A 183 6.85 0.38 -9.52
N PHE A 184 7.83 -0.50 -9.75
CA PHE A 184 9.18 -0.38 -9.22
C PHE A 184 10.30 -0.39 -10.28
N ILE A 185 9.95 -0.41 -11.57
CA ILE A 185 10.87 -0.49 -12.73
C ILE A 185 11.96 0.59 -12.66
N THR A 186 11.60 1.84 -12.39
CA THR A 186 12.53 2.97 -12.46
C THR A 186 12.62 3.72 -11.12
N ASN A 187 13.83 4.17 -10.75
CA ASN A 187 14.08 4.98 -9.55
C ASN A 187 14.37 6.46 -9.86
N LYS A 188 14.27 6.88 -11.13
CA LYS A 188 14.50 8.27 -11.53
C LYS A 188 13.41 9.19 -10.95
N PHE A 189 13.79 10.42 -10.61
CA PHE A 189 12.88 11.39 -10.03
C PHE A 189 11.66 11.62 -10.94
N CYS A 190 10.48 11.42 -10.36
CA CYS A 190 9.19 11.72 -10.98
C CYS A 190 8.99 11.07 -12.38
N ALA A 191 9.67 9.95 -12.65
CA ALA A 191 9.64 9.25 -13.94
C ALA A 191 8.23 8.76 -14.33
N TYR A 192 7.40 8.50 -13.32
CA TYR A 192 6.07 7.96 -13.52
C TYR A 192 4.99 9.02 -13.74
N ARG A 193 5.32 10.33 -13.76
CA ARG A 193 4.33 11.41 -13.83
C ARG A 193 3.30 11.22 -14.94
N THR A 194 3.75 10.90 -16.15
CA THR A 194 2.87 10.75 -17.32
C THR A 194 2.00 9.50 -17.24
N ILE A 195 2.53 8.40 -16.70
CA ILE A 195 1.81 7.12 -16.62
C ILE A 195 0.98 6.99 -15.32
N LEU A 196 1.12 7.94 -14.39
CA LEU A 196 0.48 7.90 -13.08
C LEU A 196 -1.05 7.71 -13.12
N PRO A 197 -1.82 8.38 -14.01
CA PRO A 197 -3.25 8.13 -14.13
C PRO A 197 -3.59 6.68 -14.51
N TRP A 198 -2.77 6.07 -15.38
CA TRP A 198 -2.93 4.67 -15.79
C TRP A 198 -2.61 3.71 -14.65
N ILE A 199 -1.61 4.03 -13.83
CA ILE A 199 -1.28 3.25 -12.63
C ILE A 199 -2.39 3.33 -11.58
N ILE A 200 -3.00 4.50 -11.39
CA ILE A 200 -4.17 4.67 -10.52
C ILE A 200 -5.32 3.81 -11.04
N LEU A 201 -5.66 3.93 -12.33
CA LEU A 201 -6.72 3.14 -12.95
C LEU A 201 -6.47 1.65 -12.74
N PHE A 202 -5.27 1.17 -13.06
CA PHE A 202 -4.88 -0.22 -12.84
C PHE A 202 -5.04 -0.66 -11.38
N THR A 203 -4.58 0.15 -10.43
CA THR A 203 -4.74 -0.11 -8.99
C THR A 203 -6.22 -0.20 -8.60
N THR A 204 -7.07 0.68 -9.12
CA THR A 204 -8.52 0.61 -8.85
C THR A 204 -9.16 -0.64 -9.46
N MET A 205 -8.73 -1.08 -10.64
CA MET A 205 -9.22 -2.33 -11.25
C MET A 205 -8.85 -3.56 -10.42
N THR A 206 -7.69 -3.56 -9.74
CA THR A 206 -7.35 -4.68 -8.83
C THR A 206 -8.35 -4.86 -7.69
N SER A 207 -9.03 -3.79 -7.24
CA SER A 207 -10.04 -3.90 -6.19
C SER A 207 -11.28 -4.73 -6.61
N ILE A 208 -11.58 -4.73 -7.91
CA ILE A 208 -12.70 -5.49 -8.49
C ILE A 208 -12.38 -6.98 -8.57
N SER A 209 -11.09 -7.35 -8.67
CA SER A 209 -10.66 -8.75 -8.79
C SER A 209 -11.14 -9.64 -7.63
N VAL A 210 -11.36 -9.06 -6.45
CA VAL A 210 -11.86 -9.76 -5.26
C VAL A 210 -13.27 -10.34 -5.51
N LEU A 211 -14.10 -9.68 -6.33
CA LEU A 211 -15.44 -10.17 -6.70
C LEU A 211 -15.41 -11.52 -7.42
N TYR A 212 -14.38 -11.76 -8.23
CA TYR A 212 -14.26 -13.00 -8.98
C TYR A 212 -14.01 -14.21 -8.05
N SER A 213 -13.15 -14.05 -7.04
CA SER A 213 -12.85 -15.11 -6.08
C SER A 213 -14.09 -15.51 -5.27
N ILE A 214 -14.93 -14.53 -4.92
CA ILE A 214 -16.19 -14.77 -4.18
C ILE A 214 -17.20 -15.53 -5.03
N TYR A 215 -17.32 -15.18 -6.31
CA TYR A 215 -18.23 -15.86 -7.21
C TYR A 215 -17.94 -17.37 -7.29
N ARG A 216 -16.65 -17.74 -7.33
CA ARG A 216 -16.21 -19.14 -7.28
C ARG A 216 -16.45 -19.79 -5.92
N PHE A 217 -16.17 -19.06 -4.85
CA PHE A 217 -16.46 -19.51 -3.48
C PHE A 217 -17.95 -19.86 -3.31
N ARG A 218 -18.85 -19.06 -3.89
CA ARG A 218 -20.30 -19.30 -3.87
C ARG A 218 -20.71 -20.54 -4.66
N LYS A 219 -20.11 -20.76 -5.83
CA LYS A 219 -20.41 -21.92 -6.68
C LYS A 219 -19.96 -23.26 -6.07
N GLY A 220 -19.15 -23.23 -5.01
CA GLY A 220 -18.59 -24.44 -4.42
C GLY A 220 -17.64 -25.17 -5.36
N GLU A 221 -17.10 -24.47 -6.36
CA GLU A 221 -15.99 -24.94 -7.20
C GLU A 221 -14.73 -24.99 -6.30
N MET A 222 -14.66 -26.04 -5.49
CA MET A 222 -13.49 -26.45 -4.69
C MET A 222 -12.58 -27.36 -5.49
#